data_AF-A0A8S3YJS4-F1
#
_entry.id   AF-A0A8S3YJS4-F1
#
_cell.length_a   1.000
_cell.length_b   1.000
_cell.length_c   1.000
_cell.angle_alpha   90.00
_cell.angle_beta   90.00
_cell.angle_gamma   90.00
#
_symmetry.space_group_name_H-M   'P 1'
#
loop_
_entity.id
_entity.type
_entity.pdbx_description
1 polymer ?
#
loop_
_entity_poly.entity_id
_entity_poly.type
_entity_poly.pdbx_seq_one_letter_code
_entity_poly.pdbx_strand_id
1 'polypeptide(L)'
;MLCYLVEKCEEGSNLWEKVPGIIAKESITAKGLKEGKNYKFRVKAENMYGFGEPLESQKITAKNPFDKPGTPQGPLEASEIDGESLTLNWKPPADDGGENIANYIVEKRKAGTGRWQKVSSFLTKPTCQVRNLEPGTKYEFRVAAENPQGVSEYLETETPILAKLPYG
;
A
#
# COMPACT_ATOMS: atom_id res chain seq x y z
N MET A 1 -12.85 -33.26 -25.27
CA MET A 1 -12.73 -32.57 -23.97
C MET A 1 -13.77 -31.47 -23.96
N LEU A 2 -14.63 -31.43 -22.92
CA LEU A 2 -15.79 -30.54 -22.88
C LEU A 2 -15.55 -29.30 -22.00
N CYS A 3 -14.89 -29.48 -20.86
CA CYS A 3 -14.43 -28.40 -19.97
C CYS A 3 -13.48 -28.96 -18.90
N TYR A 4 -12.95 -28.07 -18.07
CA TYR A 4 -12.27 -28.43 -16.83
C TYR A 4 -13.09 -27.99 -15.62
N LEU A 5 -13.04 -28.78 -14.54
CA LEU A 5 -13.51 -28.42 -13.22
C LEU A 5 -12.29 -28.14 -12.33
N VAL A 6 -12.24 -26.95 -11.73
CA VAL A 6 -11.20 -26.59 -10.75
C VAL A 6 -11.82 -26.49 -9.37
N GLU A 7 -11.17 -27.13 -8.40
CA GLU A 7 -11.57 -27.12 -6.99
C GLU A 7 -10.42 -26.61 -6.13
N LYS A 8 -10.75 -25.91 -5.05
CA LYS A 8 -9.80 -25.43 -4.03
C LYS A 8 -10.07 -26.11 -2.69
N CYS A 9 -9.02 -26.28 -1.88
CA CYS A 9 -9.13 -26.79 -0.52
C CYS A 9 -8.23 -25.95 0.41
N GLU A 10 -8.82 -25.37 1.45
CA GLU A 10 -8.09 -24.65 2.52
C GLU A 10 -7.41 -25.67 3.45
N GLU A 11 -6.17 -25.41 3.86
CA GLU A 11 -5.46 -26.28 4.81
C GLU A 11 -6.20 -26.41 6.15
N GLY A 12 -6.40 -27.65 6.59
CA GLY A 12 -7.22 -27.99 7.76
C GLY A 12 -8.68 -28.35 7.42
N SER A 13 -9.11 -28.09 6.17
CA SER A 13 -10.38 -28.58 5.62
C SER A 13 -10.16 -29.87 4.83
N ASN A 14 -11.15 -30.76 4.89
CA ASN A 14 -11.24 -31.92 4.00
C ASN A 14 -12.26 -31.68 2.86
N LEU A 15 -12.82 -30.47 2.78
CA LEU A 15 -13.84 -30.09 1.81
C LEU A 15 -13.19 -29.38 0.62
N TRP A 16 -13.40 -29.96 -0.56
CA TRP A 16 -13.05 -29.35 -1.83
C TRP A 16 -14.20 -28.48 -2.31
N GLU A 17 -13.93 -27.19 -2.51
CA GLU A 17 -14.90 -26.21 -2.99
C GLU A 17 -14.68 -25.96 -4.48
N LYS A 18 -15.76 -25.92 -5.27
CA LYS A 18 -15.67 -25.59 -6.69
C LYS A 18 -15.27 -24.12 -6.86
N VAL A 19 -14.25 -23.87 -7.67
CA VAL A 19 -13.91 -22.52 -8.10
C VAL A 19 -14.93 -22.10 -9.17
N PRO A 20 -15.65 -20.98 -9.00
CA PRO A 20 -16.66 -20.55 -9.97
C PRO A 20 -16.04 -20.25 -11.35
N GLY A 21 -16.68 -20.76 -12.40
CA GLY A 21 -16.31 -20.51 -13.81
C GLY A 21 -16.37 -21.78 -14.66
N ILE A 22 -16.84 -21.65 -15.91
CA ILE A 22 -16.67 -22.71 -16.92
C ILE A 22 -15.30 -22.54 -17.55
N ILE A 23 -14.45 -23.56 -17.44
CA ILE A 23 -13.06 -23.47 -17.86
C ILE A 23 -12.92 -24.17 -19.21
N ALA A 24 -12.92 -23.37 -20.28
CA ALA A 24 -12.63 -23.80 -21.64
C ALA A 24 -11.19 -23.45 -22.07
N LYS A 25 -10.36 -22.95 -21.15
CA LYS A 25 -8.96 -22.56 -21.35
C LYS A 25 -8.08 -23.24 -20.31
N GLU A 26 -6.78 -23.36 -20.57
CA GLU A 26 -5.82 -23.99 -19.66
C GLU A 26 -5.43 -23.10 -18.45
N SER A 27 -6.18 -22.03 -18.16
CA SER A 27 -5.93 -21.12 -17.04
C SER A 27 -7.22 -20.59 -16.40
N ILE A 28 -7.19 -20.39 -15.07
CA ILE A 28 -8.25 -19.76 -14.29
C ILE A 28 -7.65 -18.93 -13.14
N THR A 29 -8.32 -17.84 -12.76
CA THR A 29 -8.02 -17.06 -11.55
C THR A 29 -9.00 -17.42 -10.44
N ALA A 30 -8.52 -18.07 -9.38
CA ALA A 30 -9.32 -18.32 -8.17
C ALA A 30 -9.45 -17.05 -7.33
N LYS A 31 -10.68 -16.66 -6.98
CA LYS A 31 -11.00 -15.48 -6.15
C LYS A 31 -11.48 -15.91 -4.75
N GLY A 32 -11.51 -14.95 -3.82
CA GLY A 32 -12.01 -15.17 -2.45
C GLY A 32 -11.15 -16.14 -1.66
N LEU A 33 -9.82 -16.02 -1.78
CA LEU A 33 -8.86 -16.70 -0.92
C LEU A 33 -8.60 -15.83 0.31
N LYS A 34 -8.42 -16.44 1.47
CA LYS A 34 -8.03 -15.73 2.68
C LYS A 34 -6.51 -15.59 2.71
N GLU A 35 -6.02 -14.37 2.87
CA GLU A 35 -4.58 -14.09 2.97
C GLU A 35 -3.93 -14.91 4.11
N GLY A 36 -2.70 -15.37 3.86
CA GLY A 36 -1.91 -16.15 4.82
C GLY A 36 -2.36 -17.61 4.96
N LYS A 37 -3.46 -18.02 4.34
CA LYS A 37 -3.90 -19.42 4.34
C LYS A 37 -3.25 -20.19 3.20
N ASN A 38 -2.96 -21.45 3.48
CA ASN A 38 -2.47 -22.39 2.47
C ASN A 38 -3.65 -23.04 1.76
N TYR A 39 -3.56 -23.12 0.44
CA TYR A 39 -4.53 -23.76 -0.41
C TYR A 39 -3.86 -24.83 -1.27
N LYS A 40 -4.61 -25.90 -1.54
CA LYS A 40 -4.35 -26.80 -2.66
C LYS A 40 -5.41 -26.59 -3.71
N PHE A 41 -5.03 -26.72 -4.97
CA PHE A 41 -5.94 -26.69 -6.10
C PHE A 41 -5.90 -28.04 -6.79
N ARG A 42 -7.02 -28.46 -7.37
CA ARG A 42 -7.03 -29.62 -8.27
C ARG A 42 -7.87 -29.36 -9.51
N VAL A 43 -7.47 -29.97 -10.61
CA VAL A 43 -8.13 -29.82 -11.92
C VAL A 43 -8.60 -31.19 -12.39
N LYS A 44 -9.86 -31.29 -12.81
CA LYS A 44 -10.45 -32.49 -13.42
C LYS A 44 -10.89 -32.17 -14.84
N ALA A 45 -10.45 -32.96 -15.81
CA ALA A 45 -10.91 -32.85 -17.19
C ALA A 45 -12.24 -33.60 -17.36
N GLU A 46 -13.22 -32.97 -18.03
CA GLU A 46 -14.49 -33.60 -18.37
C GLU A 46 -14.53 -34.00 -19.85
N ASN A 47 -14.94 -35.24 -20.12
CA ASN A 47 -15.27 -35.73 -21.46
C ASN A 47 -16.70 -36.29 -21.47
N MET A 48 -17.16 -36.79 -22.62
CA MET A 48 -18.53 -37.33 -22.77
C MET A 48 -18.84 -38.55 -21.88
N TYR A 49 -17.83 -39.14 -21.23
CA TYR A 49 -17.95 -40.28 -20.32
C TYR A 49 -17.79 -39.88 -18.85
N GLY A 50 -17.53 -38.59 -18.55
CA GLY A 50 -17.41 -38.05 -17.19
C GLY A 50 -16.06 -37.38 -16.91
N PHE A 51 -15.73 -37.26 -15.62
CA PHE A 51 -14.48 -36.64 -15.15
C PHE A 51 -13.33 -37.65 -15.08
N GLY A 52 -12.16 -37.25 -15.57
CA GLY A 52 -10.91 -37.98 -15.38
C GLY A 52 -10.30 -37.81 -13.98
N GLU A 53 -9.16 -38.44 -13.76
CA GLU A 53 -8.39 -38.31 -12.51
C GLU A 53 -8.01 -36.84 -12.24
N PRO A 54 -8.11 -36.37 -10.98
CA PRO A 54 -7.74 -35.01 -10.63
C PRO A 54 -6.22 -34.84 -10.63
N LEU A 55 -5.74 -33.76 -11.22
CA LEU A 55 -4.37 -33.28 -11.05
C LEU A 55 -4.34 -32.28 -9.89
N GLU A 56 -3.63 -32.61 -8.81
CA GLU A 56 -3.48 -31.73 -7.63
C GLU A 56 -2.21 -30.89 -7.70
N SER A 57 -2.30 -29.64 -7.24
CA SER A 57 -1.17 -28.73 -7.13
C SER A 57 -0.37 -28.98 -5.84
N GLN A 58 0.85 -28.43 -5.80
CA GLN A 58 1.52 -28.20 -4.53
C GLN A 58 0.73 -27.19 -3.68
N LYS A 59 1.07 -27.13 -2.38
CA LYS A 59 0.49 -26.14 -1.47
C LYS A 59 0.95 -24.74 -1.86
N ILE A 60 0.01 -23.80 -1.92
CA ILE A 60 0.28 -22.39 -2.24
C ILE A 60 -0.31 -21.54 -1.12
N THR A 61 0.50 -20.65 -0.55
CA THR A 61 0.02 -19.65 0.41
C THR A 61 -0.64 -18.50 -0.36
N ALA A 62 -1.90 -18.21 -0.04
CA ALA A 62 -2.57 -17.04 -0.57
C ALA A 62 -1.91 -15.77 -0.02
N LYS A 63 -1.52 -14.87 -0.91
CA LYS A 63 -0.97 -13.55 -0.59
C LYS A 63 -1.90 -12.47 -1.12
N ASN A 64 -1.99 -11.34 -0.43
CA ASN A 64 -2.58 -10.16 -1.04
C ASN A 64 -1.70 -9.74 -2.24
N PRO A 65 -2.27 -9.56 -3.44
CA PRO A 65 -1.51 -9.03 -4.57
C PRO A 65 -1.09 -7.57 -4.37
N PHE A 66 -1.65 -6.88 -3.39
CA PHE A 66 -1.36 -5.49 -3.06
C PHE A 66 -0.46 -5.39 -1.82
N ASP A 67 0.32 -4.32 -1.75
CA ASP A 67 1.23 -3.99 -0.67
C ASP A 67 1.05 -2.52 -0.24
N LYS A 68 1.71 -2.09 0.83
CA LYS A 68 1.79 -0.68 1.22
C LYS A 68 2.56 0.13 0.16
N PRO A 69 2.35 1.46 0.07
CA PRO A 69 3.08 2.27 -0.89
C PRO A 69 4.57 2.34 -0.57
N GLY A 70 5.37 2.63 -1.58
CA GLY A 70 6.75 3.07 -1.41
C GLY A 70 6.84 4.44 -0.72
N THR A 71 8.05 4.83 -0.33
CA THR A 71 8.32 6.17 0.23
C THR A 71 7.97 7.26 -0.78
N PRO A 72 7.37 8.39 -0.36
CA PRO A 72 7.25 9.57 -1.22
C PRO A 72 8.60 9.96 -1.80
N GLN A 73 8.58 10.41 -3.06
CA GLN A 73 9.82 10.77 -3.75
C GLN A 73 10.29 12.15 -3.31
N GLY A 74 11.56 12.21 -2.92
CA GLY A 74 12.23 13.42 -2.46
C GLY A 74 12.86 14.28 -3.58
N PRO A 75 13.42 15.44 -3.21
CA PRO A 75 13.47 15.97 -1.84
C PRO A 75 12.11 16.46 -1.33
N LEU A 76 11.95 16.55 -0.01
CA LEU A 76 10.80 17.23 0.61
C LEU A 76 11.05 18.74 0.54
N GLU A 77 10.41 19.40 -0.41
CA GLU A 77 10.63 20.82 -0.70
C GLU A 77 9.75 21.69 0.19
N ALA A 78 10.29 22.81 0.66
CA ALA A 78 9.54 23.81 1.39
C ALA A 78 9.53 25.14 0.64
N SER A 79 8.35 25.76 0.58
CA SER A 79 8.09 27.06 -0.04
C SER A 79 7.24 27.91 0.90
N GLU A 80 7.06 29.19 0.55
CA GLU A 80 6.19 30.12 1.31
C GLU A 80 6.53 30.15 2.82
N ILE A 81 7.84 30.08 3.14
CA ILE A 81 8.30 30.03 4.52
C ILE A 81 8.05 31.39 5.17
N ASP A 82 7.28 31.34 6.25
CA ASP A 82 6.99 32.43 7.15
C ASP A 82 7.39 32.06 8.59
N GLY A 83 7.34 33.01 9.52
CA GLY A 83 7.64 32.76 10.93
C GLY A 83 6.70 31.73 11.57
N GLU A 84 5.46 31.64 11.09
CA GLU A 84 4.41 30.81 11.71
C GLU A 84 3.89 29.69 10.79
N SER A 85 4.27 29.69 9.52
CA SER A 85 3.78 28.72 8.54
C SER A 85 4.77 28.46 7.41
N LEU A 86 4.60 27.36 6.69
CA LEU A 86 5.26 27.08 5.43
C LEU A 86 4.45 26.08 4.62
N THR A 87 4.75 25.95 3.33
CA THR A 87 4.13 24.95 2.45
C THR A 87 5.16 23.88 2.10
N LEU A 88 4.84 22.61 2.38
CA LEU A 88 5.62 21.45 1.96
C LEU A 88 5.10 20.89 0.64
N ASN A 89 6.00 20.50 -0.25
CA ASN A 89 5.70 19.84 -1.51
C ASN A 89 6.61 18.63 -1.70
N TRP A 90 6.07 17.56 -2.27
CA TRP A 90 6.81 16.33 -2.56
C TRP A 90 6.25 15.67 -3.83
N LYS A 91 6.83 14.54 -4.22
CA LYS A 91 6.31 13.71 -5.32
C LYS A 91 5.68 12.43 -4.77
N PRO A 92 4.62 11.89 -5.41
CA PRO A 92 4.07 10.59 -5.05
C PRO A 92 5.14 9.48 -5.07
N PRO A 93 4.93 8.37 -4.33
CA PRO A 93 5.78 7.19 -4.46
C PRO A 93 5.91 6.70 -5.91
N ALA A 94 7.04 6.09 -6.26
CA ALA A 94 7.21 5.45 -7.56
C ALA A 94 6.41 4.15 -7.70
N ASP A 95 6.10 3.52 -6.57
CA ASP A 95 5.29 2.31 -6.43
C ASP A 95 4.20 2.57 -5.39
N ASP A 96 2.95 2.37 -5.77
CA ASP A 96 1.77 2.54 -4.90
C ASP A 96 1.36 1.23 -4.20
N GLY A 97 2.10 0.14 -4.44
CA GLY A 97 1.78 -1.19 -3.90
C GLY A 97 0.61 -1.86 -4.65
N GLY A 98 0.25 -1.37 -5.83
CA GLY A 98 -0.83 -1.91 -6.66
C GLY A 98 -2.23 -1.38 -6.31
N GLU A 99 -2.34 -0.48 -5.33
CA GLU A 99 -3.56 0.27 -5.02
C GLU A 99 -3.27 1.77 -4.92
N ASN A 100 -4.24 2.59 -5.35
CA ASN A 100 -4.09 4.04 -5.33
C ASN A 100 -3.80 4.57 -3.92
N ILE A 101 -2.92 5.58 -3.85
CA ILE A 101 -2.66 6.33 -2.61
C ILE A 101 -3.94 7.01 -2.14
N ALA A 102 -4.40 6.66 -0.95
CA ALA A 102 -5.58 7.22 -0.33
C ALA A 102 -5.28 8.53 0.42
N ASN A 103 -4.06 8.67 0.96
CA ASN A 103 -3.72 9.76 1.87
C ASN A 103 -2.20 10.00 1.98
N TYR A 104 -1.83 11.17 2.50
CA TYR A 104 -0.48 11.47 2.99
C TYR A 104 -0.51 11.93 4.46
N ILE A 105 0.43 11.40 5.23
CA ILE A 105 0.62 11.72 6.65
C ILE A 105 1.83 12.64 6.76
N VAL A 106 1.62 13.86 7.24
CA VAL A 106 2.68 14.86 7.43
C VAL A 106 2.87 15.11 8.91
N GLU A 107 4.13 15.10 9.34
CA GLU A 107 4.53 15.36 10.72
C GLU A 107 5.65 16.39 10.78
N LYS A 108 5.72 17.08 11.93
CA LYS A 108 6.75 18.07 12.24
C LYS A 108 7.37 17.81 13.60
N ARG A 109 8.62 18.20 13.79
CA ARG A 109 9.25 18.30 15.11
C ARG A 109 10.17 19.51 15.14
N LYS A 110 10.41 20.06 16.33
CA LYS A 110 11.50 21.02 16.50
C LYS A 110 12.83 20.27 16.38
N ALA A 111 13.80 20.87 15.70
CA ALA A 111 15.11 20.27 15.49
C ALA A 111 15.75 19.89 16.83
N GLY A 112 16.21 18.66 16.96
CA GLY A 112 16.84 18.15 18.18
C GLY A 112 15.86 17.72 19.29
N THR A 113 14.55 17.78 19.06
CA THR A 113 13.54 17.16 19.93
C THR A 113 13.19 15.76 19.43
N GLY A 114 12.87 14.82 20.33
CA GLY A 114 12.57 13.43 19.94
C GLY A 114 11.15 13.15 19.44
N ARG A 115 10.17 14.03 19.70
CA ARG A 115 8.74 13.73 19.47
C ARG A 115 8.21 14.40 18.21
N TRP A 116 7.79 13.57 17.25
CA TRP A 116 7.02 14.01 16.09
C TRP A 116 5.59 14.40 16.47
N GLN A 117 5.09 15.45 15.82
CA GLN A 117 3.74 15.96 15.96
C GLN A 117 3.03 15.87 14.61
N LYS A 118 1.85 15.27 14.59
CA LYS A 118 1.03 15.18 13.38
C LYS A 118 0.56 16.58 12.94
N VAL A 119 0.83 16.92 11.69
CA VAL A 119 0.33 18.13 11.02
C VAL A 119 -0.98 17.81 10.31
N SER A 120 -0.98 16.76 9.49
CA SER A 120 -2.15 16.31 8.75
C SER A 120 -2.08 14.81 8.46
N SER A 121 -3.25 14.19 8.28
CA SER A 121 -3.40 12.80 7.84
C SER A 121 -4.70 12.63 7.03
N PHE A 122 -5.02 13.61 6.18
CA PHE A 122 -6.20 13.58 5.30
C PHE A 122 -5.92 14.33 3.98
N LEU A 123 -4.68 14.23 3.50
CA LEU A 123 -4.18 14.89 2.29
C LEU A 123 -4.26 13.93 1.10
N THR A 124 -4.99 14.31 0.06
CA THR A 124 -5.04 13.55 -1.21
C THR A 124 -4.07 14.07 -2.26
N LYS A 125 -3.44 15.22 -2.00
CA LYS A 125 -2.46 15.87 -2.88
C LYS A 125 -1.08 15.86 -2.23
N PRO A 126 0.01 15.87 -3.02
CA PRO A 126 1.36 15.84 -2.49
C PRO A 126 1.86 17.23 -2.04
N THR A 127 1.04 17.92 -1.25
CA THR A 127 1.31 19.25 -0.71
C THR A 127 0.62 19.45 0.63
N CYS A 128 1.24 20.21 1.55
CA CYS A 128 0.68 20.51 2.86
C CYS A 128 1.11 21.89 3.36
N GLN A 129 0.14 22.73 3.72
CA GLN A 129 0.42 23.94 4.48
C GLN A 129 0.57 23.59 5.96
N VAL A 130 1.77 23.76 6.49
CA VAL A 130 2.10 23.60 7.90
C VAL A 130 1.91 24.94 8.60
N ARG A 131 1.23 24.95 9.75
CA ARG A 131 1.02 26.14 10.59
C ARG A 131 1.50 25.92 12.02
N ASN A 132 1.37 26.94 12.86
CA ASN A 132 1.77 26.94 14.26
C ASN A 132 3.27 26.63 14.41
N LEU A 133 4.09 27.30 13.59
CA LEU A 133 5.54 27.33 13.76
C LEU A 133 5.92 28.49 14.68
N GLU A 134 7.09 28.40 15.29
CA GLU A 134 7.65 29.45 16.12
C GLU A 134 8.73 30.21 15.33
N PRO A 135 8.60 31.54 15.16
CA PRO A 135 9.62 32.34 14.49
C PRO A 135 11.00 32.14 15.13
N GLY A 136 12.03 31.96 14.30
CA GLY A 136 13.40 31.70 14.73
C GLY A 136 13.69 30.25 15.13
N THR A 137 12.70 29.35 15.05
CA THR A 137 12.88 27.93 15.39
C THR A 137 13.12 27.08 14.14
N LYS A 138 14.08 26.14 14.24
CA LYS A 138 14.31 25.13 13.21
C LYS A 138 13.38 23.94 13.39
N TYR A 139 12.75 23.49 12.31
CA TYR A 139 11.88 22.34 12.28
C TYR A 139 12.39 21.28 11.30
N GLU A 140 12.15 20.02 11.63
CA GLU A 140 12.28 18.90 10.71
C GLU A 140 10.87 18.43 10.35
N PHE A 141 10.69 18.02 9.10
CA PHE A 141 9.41 17.53 8.59
C PHE A 141 9.58 16.16 7.99
N ARG A 142 8.49 15.39 8.03
CA ARG A 142 8.43 14.11 7.33
C ARG A 142 7.07 13.83 6.76
N VAL A 143 7.04 13.08 5.66
CA VAL A 143 5.82 12.68 4.97
C VAL A 143 5.83 11.20 4.62
N ALA A 144 4.71 10.52 4.83
CA ALA A 144 4.46 9.16 4.36
C ALA A 144 3.21 9.12 3.48
N ALA A 145 3.17 8.18 2.54
CA ALA A 145 2.00 7.86 1.74
C ALA A 145 1.22 6.69 2.39
N GLU A 146 -0.09 6.69 2.23
CA GLU A 146 -0.97 5.68 2.81
C GLU A 146 -1.97 5.17 1.76
N ASN A 147 -2.09 3.86 1.65
CA ASN A 147 -3.14 3.16 0.90
C ASN A 147 -3.88 2.20 1.86
N PRO A 148 -4.91 1.46 1.42
CA PRO A 148 -5.63 0.51 2.28
C PRO A 148 -4.76 -0.60 2.90
N GLN A 149 -3.60 -0.92 2.30
CA GLN A 149 -2.67 -1.92 2.81
C GLN A 149 -1.75 -1.37 3.92
N GLY A 150 -1.52 -0.06 3.95
CA GLY A 150 -0.85 0.59 5.07
C GLY A 150 -0.08 1.86 4.70
N VAL A 151 0.84 2.22 5.58
CA VAL A 151 1.63 3.45 5.53
C VAL A 151 3.06 3.15 5.09
N SER A 152 3.56 3.91 4.13
CA SER A 152 4.93 3.83 3.63
C SER A 152 5.97 4.21 4.70
N GLU A 153 7.24 4.02 4.37
CA GLU A 153 8.30 4.72 5.10
C GLU A 153 8.19 6.25 4.89
N TYR A 154 8.81 7.01 5.79
CA TYR A 154 8.77 8.46 5.76
C TYR A 154 9.89 9.05 4.89
N LEU A 155 9.54 10.02 4.06
CA LEU A 155 10.47 10.97 3.45
C LEU A 155 10.67 12.13 4.44
N GLU A 156 11.88 12.28 4.97
CA GLU A 156 12.23 13.38 5.88
C GLU A 156 12.97 14.51 5.14
N THR A 157 12.93 15.72 5.69
CA THR A 157 13.78 16.83 5.22
C THR A 157 15.26 16.53 5.45
N GLU A 158 16.11 16.75 4.45
CA GLU A 158 17.57 16.54 4.56
C GLU A 158 18.22 17.42 5.63
N THR A 159 17.72 18.66 5.79
CA THR A 159 18.20 19.61 6.79
C THR A 159 17.02 20.30 7.48
N PRO A 160 17.15 20.67 8.77
CA PRO A 160 16.12 21.44 9.45
C PRO A 160 15.87 22.80 8.80
N ILE A 161 14.59 23.17 8.67
CA ILE A 161 14.13 24.40 8.04
C ILE A 161 13.87 25.45 9.11
N LEU A 162 14.47 26.63 8.95
CA LEU A 162 14.26 27.75 9.85
C LEU A 162 12.93 28.45 9.51
N ALA A 163 11.99 28.47 10.46
CA ALA A 163 10.79 29.30 10.37
C ALA A 163 11.21 30.76 10.57
N LYS A 164 11.26 31.53 9.48
CA LYS A 164 11.66 32.94 9.51
C LYS A 164 10.69 33.77 8.67
N LEU A 165 10.51 35.02 9.08
CA LEU A 165 9.76 35.97 8.28
C LEU A 165 10.48 36.17 6.93
N PRO A 166 9.74 36.29 5.81
CA PRO A 166 10.33 36.48 4.49
C PRO A 166 11.10 37.81 4.35
N TYR A 167 10.85 38.78 5.24
CA TYR A 167 11.42 40.13 5.21
C TYR A 167 12.21 40.52 6.47
N GLY A 168 12.63 39.53 7.27
CA GLY A 168 13.38 39.73 8.51
C GLY A 168 14.89 39.75 8.32
#